data_AF-A0A6C2UAI8-F1
#
_entry.id   AF-A0A6C2UAI8-F1
#
_cell.length_a   1.000
_cell.length_b   1.000
_cell.length_c   1.000
_cell.angle_alpha   90.00
_cell.angle_beta   90.00
_cell.angle_gamma   90.00
#
_symmetry.space_group_name_H-M   'P 1'
#
loop_
_entity.id
_entity.type
_entity.pdbx_description
1 polymer ?
#
loop_
_entity_poly.entity_id
_entity_poly.type
_entity_poly.pdbx_seq_one_letter_code
_entity_poly.pdbx_strand_id
1 'polypeptide(L)' 'MDYEKQLLIEARAAIRQFPGHRCEIIDLYTLAVGEIEEGGSAAHEYELFMDSISAIRKETLTGA' A
#
# COMPACT_ATOMS: atom_id res chain seq x y z
N MET A 1 -9.57 14.63 3.32
CA MET A 1 -9.22 13.65 2.27
C MET A 1 -9.61 12.28 2.83
N ASP A 2 -10.28 11.44 2.05
CA ASP A 2 -10.66 10.10 2.51
C ASP A 2 -9.50 9.14 2.20
N TYR A 3 -8.61 8.99 3.18
CA TYR A 3 -7.38 8.21 3.03
C TYR A 3 -7.64 6.71 2.90
N GLU A 4 -8.68 6.19 3.55
CA GLU A 4 -9.09 4.78 3.42
C GLU A 4 -9.52 4.47 1.97
N LYS A 5 -10.31 5.37 1.37
CA LYS A 5 -10.68 5.24 -0.04
C LYS A 5 -9.47 5.35 -0.97
N GLN A 6 -8.51 6.22 -0.65
CA GLN A 6 -7.28 6.35 -1.43
C GLN A 6 -6.39 5.12 -1.31
N LEU A 7 -6.20 4.56 -0.11
CA LEU A 7 -5.49 3.30 0.13
C LEU A 7 -6.00 2.20 -0.80
N LEU A 8 -7.33 2.04 -0.90
CA LEU A 8 -7.92 1.02 -1.78
C LEU A 8 -7.67 1.29 -3.27
N ILE A 9 -7.73 2.56 -3.69
CA ILE A 9 -7.46 2.95 -5.08
C ILE A 9 -5.99 2.67 -5.44
N GLU A 10 -5.06 3.07 -4.57
CA GLU A 10 -3.63 2.90 -4.77
C GLU A 10 -3.23 1.43 -4.69
N ALA A 11 -3.75 0.65 -3.74
CA ALA A 11 -3.51 -0.79 -3.67
C ALA A 11 -3.96 -1.51 -4.95
N ARG A 12 -5.14 -1.17 -5.49
CA ARG A 12 -5.60 -1.72 -6.76
C ARG A 12 -4.73 -1.30 -7.94
N ALA A 13 -4.23 -0.06 -7.95
CA ALA A 13 -3.32 0.42 -8.97
C ALA A 13 -1.96 -0.30 -8.91
N ALA A 14 -1.40 -0.44 -7.71
CA ALA A 14 -0.16 -1.15 -7.44
C ALA A 14 -0.26 -2.63 -7.84
N ILE A 15 -1.35 -3.33 -7.52
CA ILE A 15 -1.55 -4.73 -7.94
C ILE A 15 -1.58 -4.87 -9.47
N ARG A 16 -2.21 -3.92 -10.18
CA ARG A 16 -2.19 -3.92 -11.66
C ARG A 16 -0.80 -3.67 -12.20
N GLN A 17 -0.01 -2.84 -11.52
CA GLN A 17 1.35 -2.49 -11.95
C GLN A 17 2.38 -3.57 -11.61
N PHE A 18 2.21 -4.25 -10.47
CA PHE A 18 3.15 -5.21 -9.90
C PHE A 18 2.42 -6.52 -9.51
N PRO A 19 1.89 -7.28 -10.48
CA PRO A 19 1.08 -8.47 -10.18
C PRO A 19 1.85 -9.57 -9.42
N GLY A 20 3.18 -9.62 -9.53
CA GLY A 20 4.03 -10.55 -8.77
C GLY A 20 4.07 -10.26 -7.26
N HIS A 21 3.79 -9.01 -6.86
CA HIS A 21 3.74 -8.58 -5.46
C HIS A 21 2.30 -8.47 -4.94
N ARG A 22 1.32 -9.08 -5.62
CA ARG A 22 -0.10 -8.94 -5.26
C ARG A 22 -0.39 -9.28 -3.79
N CYS A 23 0.15 -10.39 -3.28
CA CYS A 23 -0.09 -10.81 -1.90
C CYS A 23 0.49 -9.79 -0.91
N GLU A 24 1.74 -9.39 -1.11
CA GLU A 24 2.41 -8.36 -0.31
C GLU A 24 1.64 -7.03 -0.28
N ILE A 25 1.16 -6.57 -1.44
CA ILE A 25 0.37 -5.32 -1.52
C ILE A 25 -0.96 -5.45 -0.76
N ILE A 26 -1.60 -6.62 -0.78
CA ILE A 26 -2.84 -6.87 -0.01
C ILE A 26 -2.53 -6.87 1.50
N ASP A 27 -1.42 -7.47 1.90
CA ASP A 27 -0.99 -7.52 3.31
C ASP A 27 -0.69 -6.10 3.82
N LEU A 28 0.04 -5.30 3.03
CA LEU A 28 0.32 -3.88 3.34
C LEU A 28 -0.96 -3.05 3.44
N TYR A 29 -1.91 -3.23 2.52
CA TYR A 29 -3.21 -2.55 2.59
C TYR A 29 -3.99 -2.96 3.84
N THR A 30 -4.02 -4.25 4.15
CA THR A 30 -4.74 -4.78 5.30
C THR A 30 -4.15 -4.26 6.61
N LEU A 31 -2.82 -4.18 6.70
CA LEU A 31 -2.14 -3.58 7.84
C LEU A 31 -2.52 -2.11 8.00
N ALA A 32 -2.40 -1.30 6.94
CA ALA A 32 -2.72 0.13 7.01
C ALA A 32 -4.17 0.39 7.41
N VAL A 33 -5.13 -0.41 6.91
CA VAL A 33 -6.53 -0.29 7.33
C VAL A 33 -6.73 -0.73 8.78
N GLY A 34 -6.08 -1.82 9.21
CA GLY A 34 -6.16 -2.28 10.59
C GLY A 34 -5.67 -1.23 11.60
N GLU A 35 -4.53 -0.60 11.32
CA GLU A 35 -3.98 0.47 12.17
C GLU A 35 -4.94 1.67 12.25
N ILE A 36 -5.60 2.04 11.13
CA ILE A 36 -6.61 3.10 11.12
C ILE A 36 -7.82 2.71 11.98
N GLU A 37 -8.30 1.48 11.85
CA GLU A 37 -9.44 0.95 12.64
C GLU A 37 -9.12 0.89 14.14
N GLU A 38 -7.86 0.68 14.51
CA GLU A 38 -7.37 0.72 15.89
C GLU A 38 -7.16 2.15 16.43
N GLY A 39 -7.40 3.18 15.61
CA GLY A 39 -7.31 4.60 15.99
C GLY A 39 -6.02 5.30 15.54
N GLY A 40 -5.25 4.66 14.68
CA GLY A 40 -4.09 5.23 13.99
C GLY A 40 -4.45 6.39 13.07
N SER A 41 -3.43 7.16 12.69
CA SER A 41 -3.62 8.32 11.81
C SER A 41 -3.74 7.87 10.35
N ALA A 42 -4.92 8.03 9.76
CA ALA A 42 -5.14 7.63 8.36
C ALA A 42 -4.19 8.28 7.34
N ALA A 43 -3.74 9.51 7.60
CA ALA A 43 -2.72 10.15 6.76
C ALA A 43 -1.35 9.49 6.91
N HIS A 44 -0.99 9.11 8.13
CA HIS A 44 0.30 8.46 8.42
C HIS A 44 0.35 7.06 7.82
N GLU A 45 -0.70 6.25 8.03
CA GLU A 45 -0.77 4.89 7.47
C GLU A 45 -0.78 4.89 5.95
N TYR A 46 -1.40 5.90 5.34
CA TYR A 46 -1.32 6.12 3.89
C TYR A 46 0.12 6.39 3.43
N GLU A 47 0.86 7.26 4.11
CA GLU A 47 2.27 7.55 3.77
C GLU A 47 3.13 6.29 3.87
N LEU A 48 3.01 5.52 4.95
CA LEU A 48 3.73 4.25 5.15
C LEU A 48 3.42 3.24 4.05
N PHE A 49 2.14 3.12 3.67
CA PHE A 49 1.72 2.28 2.56
C PHE A 49 2.40 2.70 1.24
N MET A 50 2.37 4.00 0.91
CA MET A 50 2.95 4.51 -0.33
C MET A 50 4.48 4.38 -0.40
N ASP A 51 5.16 4.51 0.74
CA ASP A 51 6.60 4.24 0.85
C ASP A 51 6.91 2.76 0.57
N SER A 52 6.07 1.86 1.05
CA SER A 52 6.19 0.42 0.81
C SER A 52 5.96 0.07 -0.67
N ILE A 53 4.95 0.66 -1.32
CA ILE A 53 4.75 0.55 -2.78
C ILE A 53 5.95 1.09 -3.56
N SER A 54 6.57 2.17 -3.08
CA SER A 54 7.76 2.74 -3.69
C SER A 54 8.97 1.82 -3.57
N ALA A 55 9.09 1.04 -2.49
CA ALA A 55 10.10 -0.01 -2.34
C ALA A 55 9.88 -1.16 -3.33
N ILE A 56 8.66 -1.70 -3.42
CA ILE A 56 8.28 -2.74 -4.40
C ILE A 56 8.62 -2.30 -5.83
N ARG A 57 8.31 -1.03 -6.16
CA ARG A 57 8.64 -0.45 -7.47
C ARG A 57 10.15 -0.47 -7.73
N LYS A 58 10.96 -0.09 -6.73
CA LYS A 58 12.42 -0.09 -6.87
C LYS A 58 12.93 -1.51 -7.10
N GLU A 59 12.50 -2.47 -6.29
CA GLU A 59 12.90 -3.89 -6.41
C GLU A 59 12.56 -4.46 -7.79
N THR A 60 11.34 -4.21 -8.27
CA THR A 60 10.89 -4.65 -9.60
C THR A 60 11.73 -4.05 -10.72
N LEU A 61 12.16 -2.78 -10.59
CA LEU A 61 12.96 -2.08 -11.60
C LEU A 61 14.46 -2.42 -11.53
N THR A 62 14.98 -2.79 -10.36
CA THR A 62 16.38 -3.15 -10.18
C THR A 62 16.68 -4.59 -10.56
N GLY A 63 15.66 -5.42 -10.80
CA GLY A 63 15.80 -6.80 -11.21
C GLY A 63 16.38 -7.65 -10.09
N ALA A 64 15.52 -8.33 -9.35
CA ALA A 64 15.91 -9.53 -8.62
C ALA A 64 16.33 -10.64 -9.60
#